data_AF-A0A953RHK0-F1
#
_entry.id   AF-A0A953RHK0-F1
#
_cell.length_a   1.000
_cell.length_b   1.000
_cell.length_c   1.000
_cell.angle_alpha   90.00
_cell.angle_beta   90.00
_cell.angle_gamma   90.00
#
_symmetry.space_group_name_H-M   'P 1'
#
loop_
_entity.id
_entity.type
_entity.pdbx_description
1 polymer ?
#
loop_
_entity_poly.entity_id
_entity_poly.type
_entity_poly.pdbx_seq_one_letter_code
_entity_poly.pdbx_strand_id
1 'polypeptide(L)'
;MAIDLEHLPEDPKVLQKMVLDLTAQLDRESAERHKIETILRELLEARRNRKSEQLSADQLALFAAVWEASQKTETPKPDEDPKDQDNDPKPESDSSPKKKQKNGGGRQPLSPHLKRERIVHDLTDADKHCAVCAQDLR
;
A
#
# COMPACT_ATOMS: atom_id res chain seq x y z
N MET A 1 6.84 -38.94 -16.81
CA MET A 1 6.71 -40.37 -17.10
C MET A 1 6.99 -41.14 -15.83
N ALA A 2 6.16 -42.11 -15.44
CA ALA A 2 6.49 -43.01 -14.34
C ALA A 2 7.48 -44.05 -14.88
N ILE A 3 8.71 -44.01 -14.40
CA ILE A 3 9.73 -45.01 -14.74
C ILE A 3 9.51 -46.15 -13.75
N ASP A 4 9.22 -47.35 -14.26
CA ASP A 4 9.18 -48.56 -13.45
C ASP A 4 10.62 -48.97 -13.12
N LEU A 5 10.98 -48.89 -11.84
CA LEU A 5 12.33 -49.15 -11.35
C LEU A 5 12.70 -50.63 -11.44
N GLU A 6 11.71 -51.53 -11.47
CA GLU A 6 11.90 -52.99 -11.50
C GLU A 6 12.16 -53.53 -12.92
N HIS A 7 11.91 -52.74 -13.97
CA HIS A 7 12.03 -53.15 -15.37
C HIS A 7 12.85 -52.17 -16.20
N LEU A 8 14.06 -51.82 -15.72
CA LEU A 8 14.99 -51.01 -16.51
C LEU A 8 15.61 -51.84 -17.65
N PRO A 9 15.83 -51.26 -18.84
CA PRO A 9 16.59 -51.90 -19.89
C PRO A 9 18.02 -52.24 -19.43
N GLU A 10 18.48 -53.46 -19.70
CA GLU A 10 19.84 -53.92 -19.32
C GLU A 10 20.93 -53.37 -20.26
N ASP A 11 20.57 -52.88 -21.45
CA ASP A 11 21.52 -52.32 -22.40
C ASP A 11 22.01 -50.92 -21.95
N PRO A 12 23.31 -50.74 -21.67
CA PRO A 12 23.86 -49.46 -21.23
C PRO A 12 23.67 -48.34 -22.26
N LYS A 13 23.60 -48.66 -23.56
CA LYS A 13 23.38 -47.64 -24.60
C LYS A 13 21.96 -47.09 -24.57
N VAL A 14 20.98 -47.93 -24.23
CA VAL A 14 19.58 -47.51 -24.10
C VAL A 14 19.40 -46.65 -22.85
N LEU A 15 20.03 -47.03 -21.74
CA LEU A 15 20.02 -46.24 -20.50
C LEU A 15 20.65 -44.85 -20.70
N GLN A 16 21.79 -44.75 -21.40
CA GLN A 16 22.42 -43.46 -21.71
C GLN A 16 21.49 -42.54 -22.51
N LYS A 17 20.79 -43.09 -23.51
CA LYS A 17 19.80 -42.33 -24.30
C LYS A 17 18.64 -41.85 -23.43
N MET A 18 18.09 -42.71 -22.57
CA MET A 18 17.03 -42.31 -21.64
C MET A 18 17.47 -41.18 -20.71
N VAL A 19 18.71 -41.21 -20.19
CA VAL A 19 19.23 -40.13 -19.34
C VAL A 19 19.34 -38.81 -20.11
N LEU A 20 19.82 -38.85 -21.36
CA LEU A 20 19.87 -37.67 -22.22
C LEU A 20 18.47 -37.13 -22.54
N ASP A 21 17.51 -38.01 -22.79
CA ASP A 21 16.11 -37.61 -23.06
C ASP A 21 15.45 -37.02 -21.80
N LEU A 22 15.69 -37.59 -20.62
CA LEU A 22 15.15 -37.11 -19.36
C LEU A 22 15.76 -35.76 -18.94
N THR A 23 17.07 -35.58 -19.15
CA THR A 23 17.73 -34.28 -18.91
C THR A 23 17.19 -33.21 -19.87
N ALA A 24 17.04 -33.53 -21.15
CA ALA A 24 16.41 -32.62 -22.12
C ALA A 24 14.94 -32.29 -21.76
N GLN A 25 14.18 -33.26 -21.24
CA GLN A 25 12.82 -33.01 -20.74
C GLN A 25 12.83 -32.10 -19.50
N LEU A 26 13.74 -32.36 -18.55
CA LEU A 26 13.88 -31.54 -17.35
C LEU A 26 14.25 -30.10 -17.70
N ASP A 27 15.16 -29.90 -18.65
CA ASP A 27 15.56 -28.57 -19.11
C ASP A 27 14.37 -27.81 -19.71
N ARG A 28 13.57 -28.45 -20.56
CA ARG A 28 12.34 -27.86 -21.14
C ARG A 28 11.35 -27.46 -20.06
N GLU A 29 11.02 -28.37 -19.15
CA GLU A 29 10.10 -28.11 -18.03
C GLU A 29 10.63 -26.99 -17.14
N SER A 30 11.94 -26.96 -16.87
CA SER A 30 12.54 -25.89 -16.10
C SER A 30 12.40 -24.54 -16.81
N ALA A 31 12.66 -24.48 -18.12
CA ALA A 31 12.55 -23.25 -18.90
C ALA A 31 11.09 -22.74 -18.95
N GLU A 32 10.12 -23.65 -19.09
CA GLU A 32 8.70 -23.31 -19.04
C GLU A 32 8.29 -22.77 -17.67
N ARG A 33 8.73 -23.41 -16.58
CA ARG A 33 8.49 -22.93 -15.21
C ARG A 33 9.07 -21.53 -14.99
N HIS A 34 10.32 -21.31 -15.40
CA HIS A 34 10.94 -19.98 -15.29
C HIS A 34 10.16 -18.93 -16.09
N LYS A 35 9.71 -19.25 -17.30
CA LYS A 35 8.88 -18.35 -18.12
C LYS A 35 7.55 -18.01 -17.45
N ILE A 36 6.90 -18.98 -16.83
CA ILE A 36 5.65 -18.74 -16.09
C ILE A 36 5.92 -17.85 -14.88
N GLU A 37 6.99 -18.10 -14.13
CA GLU A 37 7.37 -17.30 -12.97
C GLU A 37 7.69 -15.84 -13.34
N THR A 38 8.38 -15.59 -14.46
CA THR A 38 8.66 -14.23 -14.91
C THR A 38 7.38 -13.50 -15.29
N ILE A 39 6.50 -14.12 -16.07
CA ILE A 39 5.21 -13.52 -16.46
C ILE A 39 4.35 -13.24 -15.22
N LEU A 40 4.30 -14.17 -14.27
CA LEU A 40 3.54 -13.99 -13.03
C LEU A 40 4.09 -12.80 -12.23
N ARG A 41 5.42 -12.67 -12.13
CA ARG A 41 6.05 -11.52 -11.48
C ARG A 41 5.68 -10.20 -12.15
N GLU A 42 5.76 -10.13 -13.48
CA GLU A 42 5.38 -8.94 -14.25
C GLU A 42 3.90 -8.59 -14.07
N LEU A 43 3.00 -9.58 -14.07
CA LEU A 43 1.57 -9.36 -13.86
C LEU A 43 1.26 -8.89 -12.43
N LEU A 44 1.93 -9.45 -11.42
CA LEU A 44 1.79 -8.99 -10.03
C LEU A 44 2.32 -7.58 -9.86
N GLU A 45 3.46 -7.27 -10.50
CA GLU A 45 4.02 -5.93 -10.52
C GLU A 45 3.06 -4.94 -11.19
N ALA A 46 2.53 -5.26 -12.37
CA ALA A 46 1.52 -4.44 -13.04
C ALA A 46 0.22 -4.28 -12.22
N ARG A 47 -0.18 -5.30 -11.47
CA ARG A 47 -1.35 -5.26 -10.59
C ARG A 47 -1.15 -4.36 -9.38
N ARG A 48 0.03 -4.39 -8.75
CA ARG A 48 0.41 -3.54 -7.61
C ARG A 48 0.77 -2.13 -8.05
N ASN A 49 1.33 -1.97 -9.24
CA ASN A 49 1.72 -0.69 -9.82
C ASN A 49 0.60 -0.08 -10.67
N ARG A 50 -0.68 -0.27 -10.28
CA ARG A 50 -1.75 0.54 -10.87
C ARG A 50 -1.40 2.00 -10.63
N LYS A 51 -1.51 2.85 -11.66
CA LYS A 51 -1.10 4.27 -11.62
C LYS A 51 -1.68 5.04 -10.42
N SER A 52 -2.79 4.57 -9.85
CA SER A 52 -3.41 5.12 -8.64
C SER A 52 -2.65 4.84 -7.34
N GLU A 53 -1.79 3.83 -7.29
CA GLU A 53 -1.00 3.42 -6.12
C GLU A 53 0.47 3.88 -6.22
N GLN A 54 0.92 4.33 -7.39
CA GLN A 54 2.24 4.92 -7.56
C GLN A 54 2.28 6.31 -6.95
N LEU A 55 3.16 6.51 -5.96
CA LEU A 55 3.43 7.83 -5.41
C LEU A 55 4.15 8.67 -6.46
N SER A 56 3.63 9.87 -6.75
CA SER A 56 4.32 10.81 -7.65
C SER A 56 5.61 11.33 -7.01
N ALA A 57 6.54 11.85 -7.82
CA ALA A 57 7.76 12.47 -7.32
C ALA A 57 7.46 13.58 -6.29
N ASP A 58 6.42 14.38 -6.55
CA ASP A 58 5.97 15.42 -5.63
C ASP A 58 5.45 14.85 -4.30
N GLN A 59 4.74 13.72 -4.33
CA GLN A 59 4.27 13.04 -3.11
C GLN A 59 5.44 12.46 -2.30
N LEU A 60 6.44 11.87 -2.96
CA LEU A 60 7.66 11.40 -2.30
C LEU A 60 8.47 12.54 -1.68
N ALA A 61 8.52 13.70 -2.33
CA ALA A 61 9.17 14.89 -1.80
C ALA A 61 8.51 15.38 -0.50
N LEU A 62 7.19 15.29 -0.38
CA LEU A 62 6.48 15.62 0.86
C LEU A 62 6.89 14.68 2.01
N PHE A 63 7.01 13.37 1.76
CA PHE A 63 7.48 12.41 2.77
C PHE A 63 8.93 12.64 3.17
N ALA A 64 9.82 12.92 2.21
CA ALA A 64 11.21 13.24 2.47
C ALA A 64 11.34 14.50 3.35
N ALA A 65 10.59 15.55 3.05
CA ALA A 65 10.58 16.78 3.83
C ALA A 65 10.11 16.54 5.28
N VAL A 66 9.08 15.72 5.48
CA VAL A 66 8.60 15.35 6.82
C VAL A 66 9.64 14.51 7.57
N TRP A 67 10.28 13.54 6.90
CA TRP A 67 11.32 12.70 7.48
C TRP A 67 12.54 13.52 7.94
N GLU A 68 13.04 14.42 7.09
CA GLU A 68 14.14 15.31 7.43
C GLU A 68 13.80 16.27 8.58
N ALA A 69 12.55 16.75 8.64
CA ALA A 69 12.09 17.58 9.75
C ALA A 69 12.08 16.80 11.08
N SER A 70 11.64 15.54 11.07
CA SER A 70 11.67 14.67 12.25
C SER A 70 13.09 14.40 12.76
N GLN A 71 14.05 14.15 11.87
CA GLN A 71 15.45 13.97 12.27
C GLN A 71 16.07 15.24 12.87
N LYS A 72 15.68 16.43 12.39
CA LYS A 72 16.17 17.71 12.95
C LYS A 72 15.60 18.03 14.33
N THR A 73 14.44 17.46 14.69
CA THR A 73 13.87 17.56 16.04
C THR A 73 14.46 16.56 17.04
N GLU A 74 15.15 15.51 16.58
CA GLU A 74 15.92 14.60 17.42
C GLU A 74 17.36 15.11 17.61
N THR A 75 17.52 16.26 18.25
CA THR A 75 18.78 16.55 18.94
C THR A 75 18.96 15.52 20.07
N PRO A 76 20.07 14.77 20.13
CA PRO A 76 20.29 13.83 21.22
C PRO A 76 20.48 14.63 22.51
N LYS A 77 19.52 14.53 23.43
CA LYS A 77 19.78 14.85 24.83
C LYS A 77 20.65 13.70 25.38
N PRO A 78 21.79 14.00 26.03
CA PRO A 78 22.65 12.95 26.56
C PRO A 78 21.94 12.18 27.68
N ASP A 79 22.25 10.88 27.72
CA ASP A 79 21.71 9.83 28.57
C ASP A 79 21.70 10.19 30.05
N GLU A 80 20.55 10.00 30.73
CA GLU A 80 20.52 9.57 32.12
C GLU A 80 19.30 8.64 32.34
N ASP A 81 19.59 7.35 32.44
CA ASP A 81 18.78 6.34 33.14
C ASP A 81 19.72 5.61 34.12
N PRO A 82 19.25 4.92 35.19
CA PRO A 82 17.87 4.74 35.65
C PRO A 82 17.69 4.99 37.17
N LYS A 83 16.50 5.38 37.60
CA LYS A 83 16.04 5.06 38.96
C LYS A 83 14.62 4.52 38.92
N ASP A 84 14.56 3.20 39.07
CA ASP A 84 13.44 2.49 39.69
C ASP A 84 12.90 3.26 40.89
N GLN A 85 11.62 3.60 40.84
CA GLN A 85 10.81 3.77 42.03
C GLN A 85 9.33 3.56 41.69
N ASP A 86 8.93 2.33 41.96
CA ASP A 86 7.57 1.82 42.08
C ASP A 86 6.76 2.69 43.07
N ASN A 87 5.96 3.63 42.59
CA ASN A 87 4.71 4.08 43.24
C ASN A 87 3.92 5.04 42.34
N ASP A 88 2.88 4.55 41.70
CA ASP A 88 1.83 5.42 41.15
C ASP A 88 0.53 5.22 41.96
N PRO A 89 0.02 6.25 42.64
CA PRO A 89 -1.30 6.21 43.25
C PRO A 89 -2.35 6.34 42.15
N LYS A 90 -3.18 5.31 42.05
CA LYS A 90 -4.38 5.20 41.22
C LYS A 90 -5.23 6.48 41.29
N PRO A 91 -5.48 7.21 40.19
CA PRO A 91 -6.45 8.30 40.23
C PRO A 91 -7.86 7.71 40.18
N GLU A 92 -8.68 8.20 41.11
CA GLU A 92 -10.07 7.84 41.28
C GLU A 92 -10.91 8.15 40.03
N SER A 93 -11.91 7.31 39.82
CA SER A 93 -12.90 7.40 38.77
C SER A 93 -13.79 8.64 38.96
N ASP A 94 -13.52 9.68 38.17
CA ASP A 94 -14.48 10.77 37.97
C ASP A 94 -15.18 10.66 36.61
N SER A 95 -16.46 10.97 36.64
CA SER A 95 -17.48 10.52 35.72
C SER A 95 -17.43 11.22 34.37
N SER A 96 -16.77 10.60 33.39
CA SER A 96 -16.83 11.06 31.99
C SER A 96 -18.06 10.48 31.27
N PRO A 97 -18.84 11.29 30.53
CA PRO A 97 -20.04 10.81 29.85
C PRO A 97 -19.68 9.77 28.79
N LYS A 98 -20.41 8.64 28.80
CA LYS A 98 -20.27 7.50 27.89
C LYS A 98 -20.07 7.97 26.44
N LYS A 99 -18.89 7.75 25.88
CA LYS A 99 -18.64 7.90 24.43
C LYS A 99 -19.59 6.96 23.70
N LYS A 100 -20.60 7.51 23.01
CA LYS A 100 -21.44 6.76 22.09
C LYS A 100 -20.53 6.10 21.04
N GLN A 101 -20.62 4.78 20.92
CA GLN A 101 -19.86 4.02 19.94
C GLN A 101 -20.20 4.54 18.53
N LYS A 102 -19.15 4.88 17.78
CA LYS A 102 -19.29 5.40 16.42
C LYS A 102 -19.58 4.23 15.49
N ASN A 103 -20.86 4.06 15.14
CA ASN A 103 -21.27 3.17 14.08
C ASN A 103 -20.79 3.72 12.73
N GLY A 104 -20.11 2.87 11.95
CA GLY A 104 -19.88 3.06 10.52
C GLY A 104 -18.59 3.79 10.16
N GLY A 105 -17.78 3.17 9.29
CA GLY A 105 -16.53 3.69 8.72
C GLY A 105 -16.72 4.87 7.78
N GLY A 106 -17.32 5.95 8.28
CA GLY A 106 -17.55 7.21 7.59
C GLY A 106 -16.76 8.37 8.20
N ARG A 107 -16.78 9.51 7.49
CA ARG A 107 -16.20 10.77 7.97
C ARG A 107 -16.86 11.19 9.27
N GLN A 108 -16.04 11.60 10.23
CA GLN A 108 -16.52 12.10 11.51
C GLN A 108 -17.23 13.44 11.32
N PRO A 109 -18.34 13.69 12.04
CA PRO A 109 -18.99 15.00 12.00
C PRO A 109 -18.01 16.06 12.52
N LEU A 110 -18.09 17.27 11.93
CA LEU A 110 -17.33 18.42 12.42
C LEU A 110 -17.76 18.76 13.86
N SER A 111 -16.81 19.27 14.64
CA SER A 111 -17.02 19.59 16.05
C SER A 111 -18.12 20.65 16.24
N PRO A 112 -18.91 20.56 17.31
CA PRO A 112 -20.02 21.48 17.56
C PRO A 112 -19.57 22.91 17.87
N HIS A 113 -18.31 23.10 18.26
CA HIS A 113 -17.72 24.41 18.55
C HIS A 113 -17.13 25.10 17.32
N LEU A 114 -17.09 24.42 16.17
CA LEU A 114 -16.64 25.02 14.92
C LEU A 114 -17.71 25.97 14.39
N LYS A 115 -17.36 27.24 14.18
CA LYS A 115 -18.25 28.23 13.57
C LYS A 115 -18.59 27.80 12.15
N ARG A 116 -19.89 27.80 11.81
CA ARG A 116 -20.39 27.46 10.48
C ARG A 116 -20.79 28.76 9.79
N GLU A 117 -20.10 29.10 8.71
CA GLU A 117 -20.38 30.28 7.90
C GLU A 117 -20.83 29.85 6.51
N ARG A 118 -21.92 30.45 6.01
CA ARG A 118 -22.35 30.25 4.63
C ARG A 118 -21.58 31.25 3.76
N ILE A 119 -20.66 30.74 2.95
CA ILE A 119 -19.99 31.52 1.92
C ILE A 119 -20.74 31.23 0.61
N VAL A 120 -21.40 32.25 0.05
CA VAL A 120 -22.00 32.16 -1.28
C VAL A 120 -20.97 32.69 -2.28
N HIS A 121 -20.50 31.82 -3.16
CA HIS A 121 -19.62 32.19 -4.26
C HIS A 121 -20.48 32.37 -5.51
N ASP A 122 -20.96 33.59 -5.74
CA ASP A 122 -21.70 33.92 -6.96
C ASP A 122 -20.74 34.29 -8.11
N LEU A 123 -21.19 34.05 -9.34
CA LEU A 123 -20.51 34.54 -10.55
C LEU A 123 -20.54 36.08 -10.57
N THR A 124 -19.56 36.68 -11.24
CA THR A 124 -19.60 38.13 -11.48
C THR A 124 -20.74 38.47 -12.43
N ASP A 125 -21.25 39.70 -12.41
CA ASP A 125 -22.40 40.08 -13.25
C ASP A 125 -22.09 39.97 -14.76
N ALA A 126 -20.82 40.09 -15.15
CA ALA A 126 -20.39 39.84 -16.52
C ALA A 126 -20.54 38.36 -16.92
N ASP A 127 -20.33 37.44 -15.99
CA ASP A 127 -20.34 35.99 -16.21
C ASP A 127 -21.74 35.37 -16.07
N LYS A 128 -22.73 36.15 -15.63
CA LYS A 128 -24.14 35.72 -15.51
C LYS A 128 -24.89 35.74 -16.85
N HIS A 129 -24.20 35.91 -17.96
CA HIS A 129 -24.80 35.93 -19.30
C HIS A 129 -24.20 34.84 -20.18
N CYS A 130 -25.05 34.17 -20.96
CA CYS A 130 -24.58 33.20 -21.95
C CYS A 130 -23.81 33.91 -23.07
N ALA A 131 -22.57 33.48 -23.34
CA ALA A 131 -21.74 34.05 -24.39
C ALA A 131 -22.30 33.90 -25.83
N VAL A 132 -23.26 33.00 -26.04
CA VAL A 132 -23.80 32.69 -27.38
C VAL A 132 -25.13 33.40 -27.66
N CYS A 133 -26.02 33.49 -26.66
CA CYS A 133 -27.34 34.09 -26.83
C CYS A 133 -27.59 35.32 -25.95
N ALA A 134 -26.60 35.77 -25.18
CA ALA A 134 -26.65 36.94 -24.29
C ALA A 134 -27.80 36.92 -23.27
N GLN A 135 -28.35 35.73 -23.01
CA GLN A 135 -29.46 35.55 -22.07
C GLN A 135 -28.92 35.27 -20.66
N ASP A 136 -29.62 35.78 -19.65
CA ASP A 136 -29.25 35.59 -18.25
C ASP A 136 -29.26 34.10 -17.86
N LEU A 137 -28.16 33.65 -17.26
CA LEU A 137 -28.03 32.34 -16.66
C LEU A 137 -28.74 32.37 -15.29
N ARG A 138 -29.99 31.90 -15.25
CA ARG A 138 -30.78 31.74 -14.02
C ARG A 138 -30.28 30.60 -13.15
#